data_AF-A0A4Y2BMP1-F1
#
_entry.id   AF-A0A4Y2BMP1-F1
#
_cell.length_a   1.000
_cell.length_b   1.000
_cell.length_c   1.000
_cell.angle_alpha   90.00
_cell.angle_beta   90.00
_cell.angle_gamma   90.00
#
_symmetry.space_group_name_H-M   'P 1'
#
loop_
_entity.id
_entity.type
_entity.pdbx_description
1 polymer ?
#
loop_
_entity_poly.entity_id
_entity_poly.type
_entity_poly.pdbx_seq_one_letter_code
_entity_poly.pdbx_strand_id
1 'polypeptide(L)'
;MNYLFSRIYEGPFPVIERKDKYFAINIKGENFNVSLDRLKPAYILAEDNPKATTTDHNKLQISDNKPDLTQKQSRTGRTIRLPTRFKD
;
A
#
# COMPACT_ATOMS: atom_id res chain seq x y z
N MET A 1 -28.71 25.70 -15.68
CA MET A 1 -27.97 25.51 -14.43
C MET A 1 -26.72 24.69 -14.74
N ASN A 2 -25.57 25.33 -14.82
CA ASN A 2 -24.31 24.66 -15.14
C ASN A 2 -23.77 24.03 -13.86
N TYR A 3 -23.90 22.72 -13.71
CA TYR A 3 -23.27 21.99 -12.62
C TYR A 3 -21.75 22.00 -12.84
N LEU A 4 -21.06 22.85 -12.08
CA LEU A 4 -19.62 22.84 -11.90
C LEU A 4 -19.22 21.56 -11.16
N PHE A 5 -19.02 20.45 -11.87
CA PHE A 5 -18.24 19.34 -11.35
C PHE A 5 -16.77 19.76 -11.33
N SER A 6 -16.41 20.56 -10.33
CA SER A 6 -15.01 20.87 -10.05
C SER A 6 -14.29 19.58 -9.66
N ARG A 7 -13.02 19.48 -10.06
CA ARG A 7 -12.20 18.31 -9.74
C ARG A 7 -11.92 18.31 -8.23
N ILE A 8 -12.41 17.29 -7.51
CA ILE A 8 -12.32 17.18 -6.04
C ILE A 8 -10.87 17.00 -5.58
N TYR A 9 -10.04 16.36 -6.41
CA TYR A 9 -8.63 16.13 -6.14
C TYR A 9 -7.77 16.80 -7.21
N GLU A 10 -6.75 17.52 -6.77
CA GLU A 10 -5.71 18.04 -7.65
C GLU A 10 -4.65 16.95 -7.90
N GLY A 11 -3.76 17.18 -8.86
CA GLY A 11 -2.94 16.18 -9.55
C GLY A 11 -2.07 15.26 -8.67
N PRO A 12 -1.30 14.36 -9.32
CA PRO A 12 -0.30 13.57 -8.63
C PRO A 12 0.82 14.47 -8.14
N PHE A 13 0.95 14.63 -6.83
CA PHE A 13 2.05 15.37 -6.22
C PHE A 13 3.09 14.41 -5.64
N PRO A 14 4.39 14.66 -5.85
CA PRO A 14 5.43 13.86 -5.23
C PRO A 14 5.42 14.07 -3.71
N VAL A 15 5.52 12.96 -2.98
CA VAL A 15 5.64 12.95 -1.52
C VAL A 15 7.13 13.12 -1.17
N ILE A 16 7.43 14.12 -0.35
CA ILE A 16 8.78 14.37 0.18
C ILE A 16 9.00 13.62 1.49
N GLU A 17 7.99 13.59 2.37
CA GLU A 17 8.07 12.91 3.67
C GLU A 17 6.73 12.28 4.05
N ARG A 18 6.79 11.12 4.73
CA ARG A 18 5.62 10.41 5.28
C ARG A 18 5.66 10.41 6.81
N LYS A 19 4.53 10.77 7.43
CA LYS A 19 4.28 10.62 8.87
C LYS A 19 2.98 9.85 9.08
N ASP A 20 2.72 9.43 10.31
CA ASP A 20 1.56 8.62 10.66
C ASP A 20 0.21 9.31 10.35
N LYS A 21 0.16 10.64 10.48
CA LYS A 21 -1.09 11.42 10.36
C LYS A 21 -1.14 12.35 9.15
N TYR A 22 0.01 12.67 8.56
CA TYR A 22 0.13 13.62 7.47
C TYR A 22 1.33 13.32 6.58
N PHE A 23 1.33 13.90 5.38
CA PHE A 23 2.39 13.79 4.39
C PHE A 23 2.86 15.18 4.01
N ALA A 24 4.16 15.35 3.82
CA ALA A 24 4.71 16.53 3.17
C ALA A 24 4.76 16.27 1.66
N ILE A 25 3.97 17.00 0.88
CA ILE A 25 3.95 16.93 -0.58
C ILE A 25 4.57 18.19 -1.19
N ASN A 26 5.21 18.06 -2.35
CA ASN A 26 5.71 19.22 -3.07
C ASN A 26 4.69 19.66 -4.12
N ILE A 27 4.18 20.89 -3.96
CA ILE A 27 3.31 21.56 -4.93
C ILE A 27 4.11 22.74 -5.47
N LYS A 28 4.45 22.69 -6.77
CA LYS A 28 5.13 23.79 -7.49
C LYS A 28 6.45 24.25 -6.81
N GLY A 29 7.20 23.35 -6.19
CA GLY A 29 8.46 23.65 -5.52
C GLY A 29 8.33 23.97 -4.03
N GLU A 30 7.12 24.18 -3.52
CA GLU A 30 6.86 24.39 -2.09
C GLU A 30 6.33 23.13 -1.40
N ASN A 31 6.69 22.95 -0.13
CA ASN A 31 6.30 21.78 0.64
C ASN A 31 5.08 22.07 1.52
N PHE A 32 4.04 21.27 1.37
CA PHE A 32 2.79 21.38 2.12
C PHE A 32 2.53 20.13 2.94
N ASN A 33 2.07 20.31 4.18
CA ASN A 33 1.64 19.23 5.05
C ASN A 33 0.14 18.96 4.87
N VAL A 34 -0.21 17.77 4.40
CA VAL A 34 -1.59 17.35 4.14
C VAL A 34 -1.91 16.11 4.97
N SER A 35 -3.05 16.14 5.65
CA SER A 35 -3.53 14.99 6.44
C SER A 35 -3.96 13.83 5.54
N LEU A 36 -3.88 12.61 6.08
CA LEU A 36 -4.21 11.38 5.33
C LEU A 36 -5.59 11.42 4.65
N ASP A 37 -6.60 11.98 5.32
CA ASP A 37 -7.98 12.10 4.83
C ASP A 37 -8.12 12.86 3.49
N ARG A 38 -7.20 13.79 3.20
CA ARG A 38 -7.23 14.63 2.00
C ARG A 38 -6.36 14.08 0.86
N LEU A 39 -5.77 12.91 1.04
CA LEU A 39 -4.84 12.31 0.09
C LEU A 39 -5.46 11.11 -0.61
N LYS A 40 -5.13 10.97 -1.89
CA LYS A 40 -5.44 9.78 -2.69
C LYS A 40 -4.16 9.33 -3.38
N PRO A 41 -3.79 8.04 -3.34
CA PRO A 41 -2.62 7.56 -4.07
C PRO A 41 -2.84 7.71 -5.57
N ALA A 42 -1.82 8.19 -6.26
CA ALA A 42 -1.77 8.21 -7.72
C ALA A 42 -1.07 6.96 -8.22
N TYR A 43 -1.65 6.32 -9.23
CA TYR A 43 -0.99 5.25 -9.97
C TYR A 43 -0.25 5.87 -11.15
N ILE A 44 1.06 5.62 -11.25
CA ILE A 44 1.93 6.14 -12.31
C ILE A 44 2.59 4.92 -12.98
N LEU A 45 2.54 4.84 -14.31
CA LEU A 45 3.20 3.78 -15.07
C LEU A 45 4.72 3.96 -15.00
N ALA A 46 5.46 2.86 -14.91
CA ALA A 46 6.91 2.87 -14.68
C ALA A 46 7.71 3.55 -15.81
N GLU A 47 7.13 3.60 -17.01
CA GLU A 47 7.73 4.20 -18.20
C GLU A 47 7.84 5.74 -18.09
N ASP A 48 6.98 6.37 -17.28
CA ASP A 48 6.85 7.82 -17.16
C ASP A 48 7.60 8.43 -15.95
N ASN A 49 8.35 7.63 -15.19
CA ASN A 49 8.99 8.09 -13.95
C ASN A 49 10.51 7.84 -13.91
N PRO A 50 11.36 8.87 -14.10
CA PRO A 50 12.81 8.73 -13.96
C PRO A 50 13.29 8.58 -12.49
N LYS A 51 12.40 8.58 -11.48
CA LYS A 51 12.76 8.58 -10.05
C LYS A 51 11.90 7.64 -9.18
N ALA A 52 11.37 6.55 -9.72
CA ALA A 52 10.71 5.53 -8.92
C ALA A 52 11.74 4.66 -8.18
N THR A 53 12.43 5.21 -7.16
CA THR A 53 13.12 4.37 -6.17
C THR A 53 12.08 3.82 -5.19
N THR A 54 11.58 2.64 -5.52
CA THR A 54 10.79 1.77 -4.65
C THR A 54 11.52 1.57 -3.33
N THR A 55 11.09 2.25 -2.27
CA THR A 55 11.32 1.76 -0.92
C THR A 55 10.09 0.97 -0.53
N ASP A 56 10.17 -0.35 -0.74
CA ASP A 56 9.19 -1.32 -0.29
C ASP A 56 9.13 -1.32 1.25
N HIS A 57 8.15 -0.63 1.83
CA HIS A 57 7.90 -0.68 3.28
C HIS A 57 6.89 -1.77 3.67
N ASN A 58 6.75 -2.84 2.90
CA ASN A 58 6.02 -4.04 3.32
C ASN A 58 7.01 -5.19 3.57
N LYS A 59 7.98 -4.97 4.46
CA LYS A 59 8.68 -6.10 5.08
C LYS A 59 7.71 -6.75 6.07
N LEU A 60 7.12 -7.85 5.62
CA LEU A 60 6.45 -8.84 6.46
C LEU A 60 7.32 -9.10 7.69
N GLN A 61 6.83 -8.75 8.87
CA GLN A 61 7.43 -9.15 10.13
C GLN A 61 7.17 -10.65 10.29
N ILE A 62 8.11 -11.46 9.80
CA ILE A 62 8.17 -12.89 10.09
C ILE A 62 8.72 -12.97 11.52
N SER A 63 7.83 -13.13 12.49
CA SER A 63 8.24 -13.54 13.84
C SER A 63 8.73 -14.98 13.76
N ASP A 64 9.93 -15.24 14.27
CA ASP A 64 10.56 -16.55 14.40
C ASP A 64 9.69 -17.53 15.21
N ASN A 65 8.78 -18.22 14.54
CA ASN A 65 8.14 -19.42 15.06
C ASN A 65 8.40 -20.54 14.06
N LYS A 66 9.35 -21.41 14.41
CA LYS A 66 9.71 -22.66 13.72
C LYS A 66 8.44 -23.42 13.32
N PRO A 67 8.08 -23.52 12.02
CA PRO A 67 6.93 -24.31 11.61
C PRO A 67 7.35 -25.77 11.48
N ASP A 68 6.72 -26.61 12.29
CA ASP A 68 6.70 -28.06 12.17
C ASP A 68 6.20 -28.46 10.75
N LEU A 69 6.98 -29.31 10.06
CA LEU A 69 6.96 -29.53 8.61
C LEU A 69 5.72 -30.28 8.04
N THR A 70 4.60 -30.34 8.77
CA THR A 70 3.46 -31.22 8.41
C THR A 70 2.12 -30.51 8.15
N GLN A 71 2.03 -29.19 8.32
CA GLN A 71 0.74 -28.46 8.21
C GLN A 71 0.62 -27.69 6.88
N LYS A 72 -0.29 -28.15 6.01
CA LYS A 72 -0.68 -27.38 4.81
C LYS A 72 -1.44 -26.11 5.23
N GLN A 73 -1.01 -24.95 4.73
CA GLN A 73 -1.63 -23.65 5.02
C GLN A 73 -2.32 -23.09 3.76
N SER A 74 -3.42 -22.37 3.96
CA SER A 74 -4.09 -21.60 2.90
C SER A 74 -3.29 -20.36 2.52
N ARG A 75 -3.61 -19.73 1.38
CA ARG A 75 -2.99 -18.48 0.88
C ARG A 75 -3.07 -17.32 1.90
N THR A 76 -4.03 -17.36 2.82
CA THR A 76 -4.21 -16.39 3.91
C THR A 76 -3.64 -16.88 5.25
N GLY A 77 -2.82 -17.94 5.26
CA GLY A 77 -2.17 -18.47 6.47
C GLY A 77 -3.05 -19.34 7.37
N ARG A 78 -4.32 -19.58 7.00
CA ARG A 78 -5.20 -20.48 7.76
C ARG A 78 -4.71 -21.92 7.67
N THR A 79 -4.49 -22.57 8.81
CA THR A 79 -4.17 -24.01 8.88
C THR A 79 -5.31 -24.83 8.29
N ILE A 80 -5.00 -25.65 7.28
CA ILE A 80 -5.97 -26.54 6.63
C ILE A 80 -5.93 -27.90 7.34
N ARG A 81 -7.06 -28.32 7.91
CA ARG A 81 -7.24 -29.67 8.45
C ARG A 81 -7.84 -30.56 7.36
N LEU A 82 -7.11 -31.56 6.89
CA LEU A 82 -7.62 -32.53 5.91
C LEU A 82 -8.64 -33.47 6.59
N PRO A 83 -9.76 -33.81 5.92
CA PRO A 83 -10.76 -34.72 6.47
C PRO A 83 -10.18 -36.13 6.64
N THR A 84 -10.35 -36.71 7.83
CA THR A 84 -9.76 -38.00 8.23
C THR A 84 -10.44 -39.22 7.60
N ARG A 85 -11.52 -39.01 6.83
CA ARG A 85 -12.42 -40.06 6.34
C ARG A 85 -11.89 -40.79 5.10
N PHE A 86 -10.97 -40.20 4.35
CA PHE A 86 -10.36 -40.82 3.18
C PHE A 86 -8.89 -41.09 3.48
N LYS A 87 -8.63 -42.25 4.07
CA LYS A 87 -7.31 -42.86 4.11
C LYS A 87 -7.50 -44.25 3.51
N ASP A 88 -6.97 -44.46 2.30
CA ASP A 88 -6.85 -45.79 1.69
C ASP A 88 -5.71 -46.56 2.34
#